data_AF-A0A7C3LK01-F1
#
_entry.id   AF-A0A7C3LK01-F1
#
_cell.length_a   1.000
_cell.length_b   1.000
_cell.length_c   1.000
_cell.angle_alpha   90.00
_cell.angle_beta   90.00
_cell.angle_gamma   90.00
#
_symmetry.space_group_name_H-M   'P 1'
#
loop_
_entity.id
_entity.type
_entity.pdbx_description
1 polymer ?
#
loop_
_entity_poly.entity_id
_entity_poly.type
_entity_poly.pdbx_seq_one_letter_code
_entity_poly.pdbx_strand_id
1 'polypeptide(L)'
;MHLSAATSASSPASLIEFINLKLAAMGQPICGREEDFATLTLSRSLIASYQEKSRLLVKHLSPVDLAIDTFLRDYLGAELAGPAPLIPVDTLTLDHAGIARVLSLPPGGDRFESPLLKSYRTFNGVLHNPDKDRRTTEGVFHVTEEGLPIPADKKAVPKATFAALLRAALWQPADIMRLPFTAGQPKEAFTWVSLLLRPIVVPEIPGVTKQKRMEIRFFAPGGLCANLDFVESIFGNGGDPFLPENDARLDTDHWSGQTGCVILAPHLTTLRKKDLGLPHVSQATDRQKRDGMCWARDDERYNDGGAFKITCRDNRGVVVTLIADTYFGYCKKEVKTQISFAANLYGQAEEEHAGGAIAFPAYDLGEDFQLSQFFPVVNHTFAELVQRHGARLDVQPDGHAVDRTYPDIIYVPEDAAFNLQGQAITWTHQGAPRTLRLLPAKTYVLPSGYKVEMVKPPTVLRWRLTGTTAEGTFCHKPCTVSGGGKSEISKSIADAMIGGPVFVEDIHA
;
A
#
# COMPACT_ATOMS: atom_id res chain seq x y z
N MET A 1 -2.75 16.26 12.55
CA MET A 1 -1.39 15.65 12.55
C MET A 1 -1.25 14.72 13.75
N HIS A 2 -1.69 13.47 13.63
CA HIS A 2 -1.12 12.37 14.41
C HIS A 2 -0.28 11.57 13.42
N LEU A 3 1.00 11.92 13.33
CA LEU A 3 1.98 10.97 12.82
C LEU A 3 1.88 9.78 13.77
N SER A 4 1.35 8.68 13.24
CA SER A 4 1.57 7.34 13.79
C SER A 4 3.05 7.30 14.19
N ALA A 5 3.29 7.13 15.49
CA ALA A 5 4.63 6.89 15.98
C ALA A 5 5.14 5.71 15.17
N ALA A 6 6.17 5.95 14.35
CA ALA A 6 6.94 4.88 13.76
C ALA A 6 7.38 4.02 14.94
N THR A 7 6.70 2.88 15.14
CA THR A 7 7.08 1.87 16.11
C THR A 7 8.55 1.60 15.88
N SER A 8 9.36 1.90 16.90
CA SER A 8 10.80 1.67 16.92
C SER A 8 11.10 0.34 16.23
N ALA A 9 11.98 0.33 15.22
CA ALA A 9 12.37 -0.89 14.52
C ALA A 9 12.81 -1.94 15.54
N SER A 10 11.93 -2.87 15.88
CA SER A 10 12.22 -3.96 16.80
C SER A 10 13.37 -4.75 16.21
N SER A 11 14.37 -5.11 17.03
CA SER A 11 15.47 -5.93 16.53
C SER A 11 14.91 -7.24 15.92
N PRO A 12 15.52 -7.79 14.86
CA PRO A 12 15.04 -9.02 14.24
C PRO A 12 14.83 -10.17 15.24
N ALA A 13 15.67 -10.25 16.27
CA ALA A 13 15.55 -11.22 17.35
C ALA A 13 14.27 -11.03 18.20
N SER A 14 13.92 -9.77 18.53
CA SER A 14 12.70 -9.47 19.30
C SER A 14 11.45 -9.86 18.52
N LEU A 15 11.45 -9.65 17.19
CA LEU A 15 10.31 -9.99 16.34
C LEU A 15 10.14 -11.51 16.17
N ILE A 16 11.25 -12.27 16.11
CA ILE A 16 11.23 -13.74 16.11
C ILE A 16 10.64 -14.28 17.42
N GLU A 17 11.09 -13.77 18.57
CA GLU A 17 10.54 -14.17 19.87
C GLU A 17 9.05 -13.84 19.99
N PHE A 18 8.64 -12.65 19.53
CA PHE A 18 7.24 -12.25 19.48
C PHE A 18 6.39 -13.19 18.61
N ILE A 19 6.87 -13.55 17.41
CA ILE A 19 6.20 -14.52 16.54
C ILE A 19 6.05 -15.88 17.22
N ASN A 20 7.11 -16.38 17.86
CA ASN A 20 7.05 -17.64 18.61
C ASN A 20 6.04 -17.58 19.76
N LEU A 21 5.93 -16.44 20.45
CA LEU A 21 4.91 -16.22 21.47
C LEU A 21 3.49 -16.32 20.88
N LYS A 22 3.24 -15.70 19.71
CA LYS A 22 1.92 -15.78 19.04
C LYS A 22 1.60 -17.21 18.58
N LEU A 23 2.56 -17.91 17.97
CA LEU A 23 2.40 -19.31 17.58
C LEU A 23 2.08 -20.19 18.80
N ALA A 24 2.85 -20.03 19.89
CA ALA A 24 2.58 -20.72 21.13
C ALA A 24 1.20 -20.38 21.69
N ALA A 25 0.76 -19.13 21.70
CA ALA A 25 -0.57 -18.72 22.15
C ALA A 25 -1.73 -19.35 21.34
N MET A 26 -1.50 -19.64 20.06
CA MET A 26 -2.43 -20.37 19.20
C MET A 26 -2.33 -21.91 19.33
N GLY A 27 -1.38 -22.41 20.11
CA GLY A 27 -1.09 -23.85 20.20
C GLY A 27 -0.38 -24.41 18.96
N GLN A 28 0.22 -23.56 18.13
CA GLN A 28 1.03 -23.94 16.97
C GLN A 28 2.49 -24.19 17.37
N PRO A 29 3.23 -25.03 16.64
CA PRO A 29 4.68 -25.21 16.83
C PRO A 29 5.46 -23.90 16.68
N ILE A 30 6.51 -23.74 17.49
CA ILE A 30 7.45 -22.62 17.42
C ILE A 30 8.69 -22.98 16.56
N CYS A 31 9.47 -21.97 16.17
CA CYS A 31 10.78 -22.16 15.55
C CYS A 31 11.91 -22.02 16.59
N GLY A 32 12.74 -23.05 16.75
CA GLY A 32 13.76 -23.12 17.80
C GLY A 32 13.27 -23.84 19.06
N ARG A 33 14.00 -23.73 20.18
CA ARG A 33 13.61 -24.37 21.45
C ARG A 33 13.03 -23.33 22.41
N GLU A 34 12.03 -23.72 23.19
CA GLU A 34 11.38 -22.86 24.19
C GLU A 34 12.39 -22.22 25.17
N GLU A 35 13.42 -22.99 25.55
CA GLU A 35 14.52 -22.55 26.44
C GLU A 35 15.37 -21.40 25.87
N ASP A 36 15.38 -21.23 24.55
CA ASP A 36 16.15 -20.17 23.87
C ASP A 36 15.41 -18.81 23.94
N PHE A 37 14.15 -18.79 24.41
CA PHE A 37 13.28 -17.61 24.48
C PHE A 37 12.85 -17.34 25.93
N ALA A 38 13.50 -16.37 26.57
CA ALA A 38 13.27 -16.04 27.98
C ALA A 38 11.82 -15.63 28.25
N THR A 39 11.21 -14.82 27.37
CA THR A 39 9.84 -14.34 27.54
C THR A 39 8.84 -15.48 27.42
N LEU A 40 9.06 -16.41 26.49
CA LEU A 40 8.19 -17.56 26.27
C LEU A 40 8.24 -18.52 27.47
N THR A 41 9.45 -18.79 27.97
CA THR A 41 9.66 -19.61 29.17
C THR A 41 8.98 -19.01 30.41
N LEU A 42 9.14 -17.70 30.64
CA LEU A 42 8.53 -17.01 31.79
C LEU A 42 7.00 -16.91 31.68
N SER A 43 6.46 -16.89 30.47
CA SER A 43 5.02 -16.69 30.21
C SER A 43 4.23 -17.99 30.03
N ARG A 44 4.84 -19.16 30.22
CA ARG A 44 4.23 -20.47 29.91
C ARG A 44 2.84 -20.68 30.52
N SER A 45 2.68 -20.38 31.81
CA SER A 45 1.39 -20.52 32.50
C SER A 45 0.31 -19.57 31.97
N LEU A 46 0.72 -18.34 31.61
CA LEU A 46 -0.16 -17.34 31.01
C LEU A 46 -0.61 -17.76 29.61
N ILE A 47 0.33 -18.26 28.79
CA ILE A 47 0.05 -18.77 27.44
C ILE A 47 -0.91 -19.97 27.51
N ALA A 48 -0.66 -20.94 28.40
CA ALA A 48 -1.54 -22.09 28.58
C ALA A 48 -2.96 -21.65 29.04
N SER A 49 -3.05 -20.68 29.96
CA SER A 49 -4.34 -20.12 30.37
C SER A 49 -5.05 -19.40 29.21
N TYR A 50 -4.30 -18.66 28.39
CA TYR A 50 -4.82 -18.00 27.19
C TYR A 50 -5.36 -19.00 26.17
N GLN A 51 -4.65 -20.09 25.91
CA GLN A 51 -5.09 -21.15 25.00
C GLN A 51 -6.45 -21.74 25.43
N GLU A 52 -6.61 -22.10 26.71
CA GLU A 52 -7.87 -22.66 27.21
C GLU A 52 -9.03 -21.65 27.13
N LYS A 53 -8.76 -20.36 27.39
CA LYS A 53 -9.76 -19.29 27.21
C LYS A 53 -10.11 -19.07 25.74
N SER A 54 -9.11 -19.10 24.85
CA SER A 54 -9.29 -18.94 23.40
C SER A 54 -10.19 -20.04 22.83
N ARG A 55 -10.03 -21.29 23.29
CA ARG A 55 -10.92 -22.41 22.89
C ARG A 55 -12.39 -22.17 23.23
N LEU A 56 -12.69 -21.48 24.33
CA LEU A 56 -14.06 -21.11 24.70
C LEU A 56 -14.61 -19.99 23.80
N LEU A 57 -13.72 -19.15 23.25
CA LEU A 57 -14.04 -18.01 22.40
C LEU A 57 -13.92 -18.31 20.90
N VAL A 58 -13.77 -19.57 20.48
CA VAL A 58 -13.51 -19.95 19.07
C VAL A 58 -14.61 -19.46 18.09
N LYS A 59 -15.81 -19.16 18.59
CA LYS A 59 -16.93 -18.61 17.80
C LYS A 59 -17.01 -17.09 17.82
N HIS A 60 -16.16 -16.42 18.59
CA HIS A 60 -16.14 -14.97 18.71
C HIS A 60 -15.32 -14.38 17.56
N LEU A 61 -16.00 -13.65 16.68
CA LEU A 61 -15.38 -12.94 15.57
C LEU A 61 -15.07 -11.50 15.99
N SER A 62 -14.00 -10.93 15.43
CA SER A 62 -13.77 -9.49 15.52
C SER A 62 -14.95 -8.71 14.90
N PRO A 63 -15.19 -7.44 15.25
CA PRO A 63 -16.34 -6.68 14.72
C PRO A 63 -16.40 -6.63 13.19
N VAL A 64 -15.24 -6.49 12.54
CA VAL A 64 -15.10 -6.49 11.08
C VAL A 64 -15.36 -7.88 10.47
N ASP A 65 -14.84 -8.93 11.09
CA ASP A 65 -15.04 -10.32 10.68
C ASP A 65 -16.52 -10.74 10.82
N LEU A 66 -17.18 -10.29 11.90
CA LEU A 66 -18.61 -10.49 12.13
C LEU A 66 -19.47 -9.81 11.06
N ALA A 67 -19.11 -8.59 10.64
CA ALA A 67 -19.84 -7.89 9.58
C ALA A 67 -19.75 -8.62 8.23
N ILE A 68 -18.58 -9.18 7.92
CA ILE A 68 -18.37 -10.00 6.71
C ILE A 68 -19.17 -11.31 6.80
N ASP A 69 -19.08 -12.03 7.92
CA ASP A 69 -19.82 -13.28 8.13
C ASP A 69 -21.34 -13.08 8.05
N THR A 70 -21.85 -12.02 8.70
CA THR A 70 -23.28 -11.66 8.67
C THR A 70 -23.73 -11.35 7.24
N PHE A 71 -22.98 -10.52 6.51
CA PHE A 71 -23.27 -10.22 5.11
C PHE A 71 -23.35 -11.50 4.26
N LEU A 72 -22.37 -12.39 4.37
CA LEU A 72 -22.32 -13.64 3.61
C LEU A 72 -23.47 -14.57 3.96
N ARG A 73 -23.85 -14.69 5.25
CA ARG A 73 -25.00 -15.49 5.67
C ARG A 73 -26.30 -14.98 5.08
N ASP A 74 -26.53 -13.67 5.20
CA ASP A 74 -27.74 -13.03 4.68
C ASP A 74 -27.80 -13.12 3.14
N TYR A 75 -26.66 -12.93 2.46
CA TYR A 75 -26.58 -13.00 1.00
C TYR A 75 -26.84 -14.43 0.49
N LEU A 76 -26.19 -15.43 1.09
CA LEU A 76 -26.25 -16.81 0.61
C LEU A 76 -27.53 -17.53 1.04
N GLY A 77 -28.11 -17.18 2.19
CA GLY A 77 -29.37 -17.71 2.67
C GLY A 77 -29.43 -19.24 2.63
N ALA A 78 -30.32 -19.78 1.80
CA ALA A 78 -30.53 -21.23 1.65
C ALA A 78 -29.32 -22.00 1.07
N GLU A 79 -28.39 -21.32 0.40
CA GLU A 79 -27.17 -21.94 -0.16
C GLU A 79 -26.12 -22.29 0.93
N LEU A 80 -26.37 -21.86 2.16
CA LEU A 80 -25.50 -22.07 3.31
C LEU A 80 -25.58 -23.52 3.82
N ALA A 81 -24.42 -24.10 4.15
CA ALA A 81 -24.35 -25.35 4.90
C ALA A 81 -23.86 -25.10 6.34
N GLY A 82 -24.77 -25.21 7.31
CA GLY A 82 -24.45 -25.26 8.74
C GLY A 82 -24.09 -23.92 9.41
N PRO A 83 -23.81 -23.95 10.73
CA PRO A 83 -23.61 -22.74 11.54
C PRO A 83 -22.15 -22.25 11.59
N ALA A 84 -21.23 -22.89 10.86
CA ALA A 84 -19.82 -22.53 10.90
C ALA A 84 -19.58 -21.12 10.30
N PRO A 85 -18.58 -20.36 10.80
CA PRO A 85 -18.15 -19.09 10.19
C PRO A 85 -17.80 -19.23 8.71
N LEU A 86 -18.18 -18.22 7.91
CA LEU A 86 -17.95 -18.12 6.47
C LEU A 86 -16.66 -17.38 6.11
N ILE A 87 -15.75 -17.31 7.08
CA ILE A 87 -14.44 -16.71 6.99
C ILE A 87 -13.45 -17.58 7.78
N PRO A 88 -12.14 -17.49 7.50
CA PRO A 88 -11.14 -18.16 8.33
C PRO A 88 -11.21 -17.71 9.79
N VAL A 89 -11.26 -18.67 10.70
CA VAL A 89 -11.16 -18.47 12.16
C VAL A 89 -9.82 -18.98 12.69
N ASP A 90 -9.45 -18.55 13.89
CA ASP A 90 -8.18 -18.93 14.54
C ASP A 90 -6.95 -18.64 13.66
N THR A 91 -6.89 -17.41 13.14
CA THR A 91 -5.83 -16.96 12.24
C THR A 91 -4.67 -16.37 13.02
N LEU A 92 -3.44 -16.55 12.54
CA LEU A 92 -2.28 -15.79 12.99
C LEU A 92 -2.41 -14.35 12.52
N THR A 93 -2.91 -13.48 13.40
CA THR A 93 -3.17 -12.07 13.12
C THR A 93 -1.86 -11.29 13.05
N LEU A 94 -1.68 -10.52 11.98
CA LEU A 94 -0.54 -9.64 11.75
C LEU A 94 -0.84 -8.24 12.27
N ASP A 95 -0.68 -8.06 13.57
CA ASP A 95 -1.02 -6.84 14.32
C ASP A 95 0.11 -5.80 14.39
N HIS A 96 1.33 -6.17 13.98
CA HIS A 96 2.48 -5.27 13.92
C HIS A 96 3.17 -5.35 12.58
N ALA A 97 3.65 -4.20 12.12
CA ALA A 97 4.33 -4.10 10.84
C ALA A 97 5.61 -4.96 10.82
N GLY A 98 5.85 -5.66 9.71
CA GLY A 98 7.04 -6.48 9.48
C GLY A 98 6.97 -7.93 9.95
N ILE A 99 5.94 -8.33 10.73
CA ILE A 99 5.72 -9.74 11.10
C ILE A 99 5.56 -10.59 9.84
N ALA A 100 4.75 -10.14 8.88
CA ALA A 100 4.49 -10.83 7.63
C ALA A 100 5.79 -11.21 6.88
N ARG A 101 6.75 -10.27 6.85
CA ARG A 101 8.05 -10.45 6.20
C ARG A 101 8.90 -11.50 6.91
N VAL A 102 8.95 -11.45 8.23
CA VAL A 102 9.69 -12.45 9.02
C VAL A 102 9.06 -13.83 8.87
N LEU A 103 7.73 -13.91 8.84
CA LEU A 103 7.00 -15.17 8.64
C LEU A 103 7.24 -15.83 7.28
N SER A 104 7.65 -15.05 6.27
CA SER A 104 7.80 -15.48 4.89
C SER A 104 9.04 -16.34 4.61
N LEU A 105 9.94 -16.49 5.60
CA LEU A 105 11.16 -17.28 5.51
C LEU A 105 11.49 -17.93 6.87
N PRO A 106 12.18 -19.08 6.89
CA PRO A 106 12.68 -19.66 8.14
C PRO A 106 13.73 -18.73 8.77
N PRO A 107 13.71 -18.50 10.11
CA PRO A 107 14.70 -17.65 10.78
C PRO A 107 16.16 -18.05 10.56
N GLY A 108 16.42 -19.36 10.49
CA GLY A 108 17.77 -19.92 10.32
C GLY A 108 18.20 -20.13 8.87
N GLY A 109 17.44 -19.62 7.88
CA GLY A 109 17.75 -19.85 6.47
C GLY A 109 17.33 -18.71 5.55
N ASP A 110 17.92 -18.71 4.36
CA ASP A 110 17.73 -17.67 3.35
C ASP A 110 16.81 -18.11 2.20
N ARG A 111 16.16 -19.27 2.33
CA ARG A 111 15.34 -19.86 1.25
C ARG A 111 14.16 -20.62 1.82
N PHE A 112 13.01 -20.46 1.17
CA PHE A 112 11.84 -21.30 1.35
C PHE A 112 11.24 -21.64 -0.01
N GLU A 113 10.82 -22.90 -0.20
CA GLU A 113 10.21 -23.33 -1.45
C GLU A 113 8.94 -24.17 -1.22
N SER A 114 7.96 -23.88 -2.05
CA SER A 114 6.72 -24.63 -2.23
C SER A 114 6.38 -24.68 -3.72
N PRO A 115 5.43 -25.53 -4.17
CA PRO A 115 4.95 -25.51 -5.54
C PRO A 115 4.39 -24.15 -5.98
N LEU A 116 3.90 -23.33 -5.05
CA LEU A 116 3.19 -22.08 -5.33
C LEU A 116 4.04 -20.81 -5.22
N LEU A 117 5.13 -20.88 -4.45
CA LEU A 117 5.96 -19.73 -4.11
C LEU A 117 7.38 -20.17 -3.72
N LYS A 118 8.37 -19.49 -4.30
CA LYS A 118 9.78 -19.60 -3.92
C LYS A 118 10.25 -18.25 -3.35
N SER A 119 10.75 -18.28 -2.13
CA SER A 119 11.13 -17.09 -1.37
C SER A 119 12.62 -17.13 -1.02
N TYR A 120 13.29 -15.98 -1.10
CA TYR A 120 14.71 -15.84 -0.80
C TYR A 120 14.98 -14.58 0.02
N ARG A 121 15.87 -14.70 1.01
CA ARG A 121 16.52 -13.53 1.63
C ARG A 121 17.65 -13.09 0.70
N THR A 122 17.74 -11.79 0.46
CA THR A 122 18.76 -11.19 -0.40
C THR A 122 19.42 -10.03 0.32
N PHE A 123 20.56 -9.57 -0.20
CA PHE A 123 21.27 -8.42 0.35
C PHE A 123 20.39 -7.15 0.42
N ASN A 124 19.50 -6.96 -0.56
CA ASN A 124 18.64 -5.77 -0.67
C ASN A 124 17.27 -5.92 0.00
N GLY A 125 16.95 -7.07 0.59
CA GLY A 125 15.62 -7.35 1.16
C GLY A 125 15.14 -8.77 0.88
N VAL A 126 13.89 -8.93 0.49
CA VAL A 126 13.27 -10.24 0.19
C VAL A 126 12.89 -10.35 -1.28
N LEU A 127 13.07 -11.55 -1.85
CA LEU A 127 12.65 -11.89 -3.20
C LEU A 127 11.60 -13.00 -3.13
N HIS A 128 10.48 -12.81 -3.81
CA HIS A 128 9.40 -13.79 -3.89
C HIS A 128 9.03 -14.05 -5.35
N ASN A 129 9.23 -15.30 -5.79
CA ASN A 129 8.91 -15.79 -7.12
C ASN A 129 7.67 -16.70 -7.03
N PRO A 130 6.46 -16.19 -7.30
CA PRO A 130 5.25 -17.00 -7.34
C PRO A 130 5.29 -17.96 -8.54
N ASP A 131 4.49 -19.03 -8.49
CA ASP A 131 4.36 -20.01 -9.59
C ASP A 131 4.04 -19.35 -10.94
N LYS A 132 3.15 -18.35 -10.93
CA LYS A 132 2.87 -17.51 -12.10
C LYS A 132 3.54 -16.15 -11.97
N ASP A 133 4.37 -15.81 -12.95
CA ASP A 133 5.19 -14.61 -12.97
C ASP A 133 4.46 -13.33 -13.40
N ARG A 134 3.24 -13.47 -13.95
CA ARG A 134 2.46 -12.35 -14.50
C ARG A 134 0.95 -12.51 -14.29
N ARG A 135 0.27 -11.38 -14.37
CA ARG A 135 -1.18 -11.27 -14.27
C ARG A 135 -1.87 -11.46 -15.64
N THR A 136 -2.97 -12.18 -15.66
CA THR A 136 -3.90 -12.26 -16.81
C THR A 136 -5.09 -11.33 -16.57
N THR A 137 -5.70 -10.82 -17.64
CA THR A 137 -6.88 -9.94 -17.56
C THR A 137 -8.10 -10.52 -18.26
N GLU A 138 -7.89 -11.23 -19.37
CA GLU A 138 -8.94 -11.88 -20.13
C GLU A 138 -9.62 -12.99 -19.31
N GLY A 139 -10.93 -12.88 -19.13
CA GLY A 139 -11.74 -13.92 -18.48
C GLY A 139 -11.46 -14.15 -17.00
N VAL A 140 -10.72 -13.26 -16.31
CA VAL A 140 -10.29 -13.46 -14.91
C VAL A 140 -11.28 -12.89 -13.88
N PHE A 141 -12.08 -11.88 -14.25
CA PHE A 141 -12.94 -11.18 -13.30
C PHE A 141 -14.38 -11.71 -13.35
N HIS A 142 -14.73 -12.47 -12.33
CA HIS A 142 -16.04 -13.06 -12.13
C HIS A 142 -16.82 -12.32 -11.06
N VAL A 143 -18.14 -12.36 -11.16
CA VAL A 143 -19.04 -11.59 -10.32
C VAL A 143 -20.26 -12.45 -9.97
N THR A 144 -20.55 -12.56 -8.68
CA THR A 144 -21.71 -13.33 -8.19
C THR A 144 -23.02 -12.62 -8.50
N GLU A 145 -24.02 -13.40 -8.95
CA GLU A 145 -25.40 -12.98 -9.17
C GLU A 145 -26.13 -12.64 -7.86
N GLU A 146 -27.29 -11.97 -7.97
CA GLU A 146 -28.17 -11.56 -6.86
C GLU A 146 -27.60 -10.47 -5.92
N GLY A 147 -26.61 -9.72 -6.41
CA GLY A 147 -26.10 -8.51 -5.75
C GLY A 147 -26.35 -7.27 -6.61
N LEU A 148 -25.40 -6.33 -6.61
CA LEU A 148 -25.41 -5.22 -7.56
C LEU A 148 -25.28 -5.71 -9.02
N PRO A 149 -25.85 -4.98 -10.01
CA PRO A 149 -25.82 -5.36 -11.41
C PRO A 149 -24.42 -5.75 -11.90
N ILE A 150 -24.37 -6.82 -12.69
CA ILE A 150 -23.11 -7.38 -13.21
C ILE A 150 -22.76 -6.65 -14.53
N PRO A 151 -21.57 -6.03 -14.64
CA PRO A 151 -21.14 -5.41 -15.88
C PRO A 151 -21.08 -6.42 -17.04
N ALA A 152 -21.42 -5.97 -18.24
CA ALA A 152 -21.56 -6.86 -19.41
C ALA A 152 -20.27 -7.61 -19.77
N ASP A 153 -19.11 -7.00 -19.48
CA ASP A 153 -17.77 -7.51 -19.76
C ASP A 153 -17.24 -8.49 -18.68
N LYS A 154 -17.99 -8.73 -17.60
CA LYS A 154 -17.63 -9.67 -16.54
C LYS A 154 -18.36 -11.00 -16.69
N LYS A 155 -17.77 -12.08 -16.15
CA LYS A 155 -18.45 -13.38 -16.08
C LYS A 155 -19.44 -13.41 -14.93
N ALA A 156 -20.71 -13.69 -15.22
CA ALA A 156 -21.78 -13.79 -14.24
C ALA A 156 -21.78 -15.20 -13.63
N VAL A 157 -21.72 -15.31 -12.30
CA VAL A 157 -21.61 -16.58 -11.59
C VAL A 157 -22.83 -16.82 -10.71
N PRO A 158 -23.50 -17.98 -10.84
CA PRO A 158 -24.63 -18.33 -9.97
C PRO A 158 -24.26 -18.27 -8.49
N LYS A 159 -25.21 -17.83 -7.66
CA LYS A 159 -25.02 -17.72 -6.21
C LYS A 159 -24.59 -19.03 -5.56
N ALA A 160 -25.21 -20.15 -5.93
CA ALA A 160 -24.85 -21.50 -5.47
C ALA A 160 -23.39 -21.88 -5.80
N THR A 161 -22.92 -21.51 -7.00
CA THR A 161 -21.53 -21.73 -7.42
C THR A 161 -20.54 -20.91 -6.60
N PHE A 162 -20.85 -19.64 -6.29
CA PHE A 162 -20.04 -18.86 -5.37
C PHE A 162 -20.02 -19.47 -3.96
N ALA A 163 -21.15 -19.96 -3.45
CA ALA A 163 -21.21 -20.64 -2.16
C ALA A 163 -20.32 -21.90 -2.13
N ALA A 164 -20.32 -22.69 -3.20
CA ALA A 164 -19.43 -23.85 -3.35
C ALA A 164 -17.94 -23.43 -3.40
N LEU A 165 -17.60 -22.39 -4.15
CA LEU A 165 -16.24 -21.84 -4.21
C LEU A 165 -15.77 -21.30 -2.86
N LEU A 166 -16.62 -20.57 -2.13
CA LEU A 166 -16.30 -20.05 -0.80
C LEU A 166 -16.03 -21.20 0.17
N ARG A 167 -16.87 -22.22 0.20
CA ARG A 167 -16.65 -23.42 1.04
C ARG A 167 -15.30 -24.08 0.73
N ALA A 168 -14.99 -24.24 -0.56
CA ALA A 168 -13.70 -24.79 -0.97
C ALA A 168 -12.52 -23.88 -0.60
N ALA A 169 -12.70 -22.55 -0.63
CA ALA A 169 -11.67 -21.58 -0.27
C ALA A 169 -11.31 -21.62 1.23
N LEU A 170 -12.30 -21.92 2.08
CA LEU A 170 -12.10 -22.05 3.53
C LEU A 170 -11.43 -23.39 3.91
N TRP A 171 -11.51 -24.40 3.03
CA TRP A 171 -10.88 -25.70 3.21
C TRP A 171 -9.60 -25.82 2.35
N GLN A 172 -8.51 -25.25 2.86
CA GLN A 172 -7.22 -25.21 2.17
C GLN A 172 -6.47 -26.56 2.28
N PRO A 173 -5.80 -27.01 1.22
CA PRO A 173 -4.80 -28.07 1.29
C PRO A 173 -3.70 -27.79 2.32
N ALA A 174 -3.26 -28.83 3.03
CA ALA A 174 -2.29 -28.70 4.12
C ALA A 174 -0.93 -28.13 3.67
N ASP A 175 -0.48 -28.46 2.45
CA ASP A 175 0.77 -27.96 1.89
C ASP A 175 0.78 -26.43 1.73
N ILE A 176 -0.36 -25.82 1.36
CA ILE A 176 -0.51 -24.37 1.22
C ILE A 176 -0.59 -23.70 2.61
N MET A 177 -1.15 -24.40 3.60
CA MET A 177 -1.27 -23.90 4.98
C MET A 177 0.06 -23.86 5.75
N ARG A 178 1.08 -24.57 5.25
CA ARG A 178 2.40 -24.66 5.90
C ARG A 178 3.07 -23.29 6.00
N LEU A 179 3.39 -22.87 7.22
CA LEU A 179 4.03 -21.59 7.50
C LEU A 179 5.55 -21.64 7.21
N PRO A 180 6.10 -20.76 6.35
CA PRO A 180 7.53 -20.76 6.01
C PRO A 180 8.46 -20.59 7.22
N PHE A 181 8.03 -19.81 8.21
CA PHE A 181 8.78 -19.54 9.44
C PHE A 181 9.23 -20.80 10.19
N THR A 182 8.37 -21.82 10.25
CA THR A 182 8.66 -23.08 10.93
C THR A 182 9.21 -24.16 10.00
N ALA A 183 9.52 -23.81 8.74
CA ALA A 183 9.98 -24.79 7.76
C ALA A 183 11.31 -25.43 8.20
N GLY A 184 11.39 -26.75 8.13
CA GLY A 184 12.57 -27.52 8.53
C GLY A 184 12.68 -27.80 10.05
N GLN A 185 11.69 -27.39 10.84
CA GLN A 185 11.59 -27.79 12.25
C GLN A 185 11.06 -29.23 12.38
N PRO A 186 11.32 -29.93 13.51
CA PRO A 186 10.75 -31.26 13.76
C PRO A 186 9.21 -31.29 13.74
N LYS A 187 8.57 -30.18 14.11
CA LYS A 187 7.13 -29.95 13.96
C LYS A 187 6.93 -28.59 13.29
N GLU A 188 6.22 -28.59 12.17
CA GLU A 188 5.93 -27.37 11.40
C GLU A 188 4.52 -26.86 11.71
N ALA A 189 4.31 -25.55 11.65
CA ALA A 189 3.02 -24.91 11.86
C ALA A 189 2.19 -24.84 10.57
N PHE A 190 0.87 -25.04 10.73
CA PHE A 190 -0.11 -25.00 9.65
C PHE A 190 -1.27 -24.11 10.09
N THR A 191 -1.37 -22.93 9.51
CA THR A 191 -2.33 -21.92 9.99
C THR A 191 -2.73 -20.93 8.90
N TRP A 192 -3.87 -20.30 9.10
CA TRP A 192 -4.27 -19.11 8.37
C TRP A 192 -3.50 -17.91 8.91
N VAL A 193 -3.27 -16.93 8.06
CA VAL A 193 -2.66 -15.65 8.42
C VAL A 193 -3.63 -14.56 8.00
N SER A 194 -3.81 -13.53 8.85
CA SER A 194 -4.75 -12.46 8.55
C SER A 194 -4.19 -11.07 8.83
N LEU A 195 -4.64 -10.09 8.05
CA LEU A 195 -4.23 -8.69 8.14
C LEU A 195 -5.46 -7.79 8.06
N LEU A 196 -5.50 -6.75 8.90
CA LEU A 196 -6.44 -5.64 8.77
C LEU A 196 -5.75 -4.52 7.99
N LEU A 197 -6.39 -4.02 6.94
CA LEU A 197 -5.97 -2.83 6.20
C LEU A 197 -6.98 -1.71 6.40
N ARG A 198 -6.50 -0.46 6.42
CA ARG A 198 -7.35 0.75 6.46
C ARG A 198 -7.03 1.70 5.29
N PRO A 199 -7.23 1.28 4.02
CA PRO A 199 -6.86 2.12 2.88
C PRO A 199 -7.75 3.38 2.79
N ILE A 200 -7.16 4.48 2.32
CA ILE A 200 -7.86 5.76 2.12
C ILE A 200 -8.86 5.63 0.97
N VAL A 201 -10.07 6.14 1.19
CA VAL A 201 -11.14 6.28 0.18
C VAL A 201 -11.39 7.74 -0.13
N VAL A 202 -11.44 8.60 0.91
CA VAL A 202 -11.66 10.04 0.77
C VAL A 202 -10.43 10.76 1.31
N PRO A 203 -9.72 11.58 0.51
CA PRO A 203 -8.62 12.38 1.01
C PRO A 203 -9.11 13.50 1.95
N GLU A 204 -8.24 14.01 2.81
CA GLU A 204 -8.54 15.18 3.63
C GLU A 204 -8.53 16.45 2.78
N ILE A 205 -9.53 17.31 2.97
CA ILE A 205 -9.55 18.69 2.46
C ILE A 205 -9.82 19.59 3.66
N PRO A 206 -8.83 20.39 4.12
CA PRO A 206 -8.98 21.25 5.30
C PRO A 206 -10.22 22.14 5.22
N GLY A 207 -11.04 22.12 6.28
CA GLY A 207 -12.29 22.90 6.34
C GLY A 207 -13.47 22.33 5.54
N VAL A 208 -13.28 21.24 4.79
CA VAL A 208 -14.32 20.63 3.93
C VAL A 208 -14.64 19.20 4.35
N THR A 209 -13.64 18.31 4.36
CA THR A 209 -13.83 16.90 4.75
C THR A 209 -12.61 16.33 5.45
N LYS A 210 -12.85 15.51 6.47
CA LYS A 210 -11.80 14.67 7.07
C LYS A 210 -11.47 13.52 6.10
N GLN A 211 -10.24 13.02 6.19
CA GLN A 211 -9.87 11.78 5.49
C GLN A 211 -10.73 10.62 5.97
N LYS A 212 -11.27 9.83 5.03
CA LYS A 212 -12.00 8.59 5.34
C LYS A 212 -11.33 7.37 4.74
N ARG A 213 -11.40 6.26 5.46
CA ARG A 213 -10.82 4.96 5.13
C ARG A 213 -11.89 3.91 5.17
N MET A 214 -11.82 2.92 4.29
CA MET A 214 -12.54 1.67 4.49
C MET A 214 -11.71 0.73 5.36
N GLU A 215 -12.26 -0.42 5.74
CA GLU A 215 -11.54 -1.52 6.36
C GLU A 215 -11.54 -2.74 5.43
N ILE A 216 -10.42 -3.46 5.34
CA ILE A 216 -10.32 -4.71 4.56
C ILE A 216 -9.68 -5.78 5.41
N ARG A 217 -10.32 -6.95 5.48
CA ARG A 217 -9.77 -8.17 6.06
C ARG A 217 -9.15 -9.04 4.98
N PHE A 218 -7.84 -9.23 5.08
CA PHE A 218 -7.07 -9.99 4.12
C PHE A 218 -6.65 -11.32 4.75
N PHE A 219 -7.07 -12.43 4.16
CA PHE A 219 -6.79 -13.78 4.63
C PHE A 219 -5.96 -14.54 3.59
N ALA A 220 -4.91 -15.19 4.08
CA ALA A 220 -4.11 -16.10 3.26
C ALA A 220 -3.70 -17.34 4.07
N PRO A 221 -3.57 -18.49 3.42
CA PRO A 221 -2.94 -19.65 4.04
C PRO A 221 -1.45 -19.34 4.35
N GLY A 222 -0.90 -20.00 5.38
CA GLY A 222 0.46 -19.78 5.90
C GLY A 222 1.56 -19.67 4.85
N GLY A 223 1.53 -20.53 3.83
CA GLY A 223 2.50 -20.56 2.75
C GLY A 223 2.49 -19.33 1.84
N LEU A 224 1.45 -18.49 1.93
CA LEU A 224 1.26 -17.27 1.16
C LEU A 224 1.35 -16.00 2.03
N CYS A 225 1.96 -16.07 3.22
CA CYS A 225 2.16 -14.90 4.09
C CYS A 225 2.94 -13.75 3.41
N ALA A 226 3.78 -14.05 2.41
CA ALA A 226 4.45 -13.03 1.60
C ALA A 226 3.45 -12.09 0.90
N ASN A 227 2.27 -12.59 0.51
CA ASN A 227 1.23 -11.76 -0.09
C ASN A 227 0.69 -10.73 0.90
N LEU A 228 0.67 -11.05 2.20
CA LEU A 228 0.29 -10.12 3.26
C LEU A 228 1.39 -9.09 3.52
N ASP A 229 2.68 -9.47 3.52
CA ASP A 229 3.80 -8.51 3.55
C ASP A 229 3.70 -7.50 2.39
N PHE A 230 3.37 -7.98 1.20
CA PHE A 230 3.22 -7.14 0.02
C PHE A 230 2.11 -6.10 0.16
N VAL A 231 0.91 -6.49 0.60
CA VAL A 231 -0.19 -5.51 0.76
C VAL A 231 0.00 -4.62 1.99
N GLU A 232 0.59 -5.12 3.08
CA GLU A 232 0.97 -4.32 4.25
C GLU A 232 1.97 -3.22 3.88
N SER A 233 3.00 -3.57 3.08
CA SER A 233 4.01 -2.61 2.63
C SER A 233 3.44 -1.50 1.74
N ILE A 234 2.31 -1.73 1.08
CA ILE A 234 1.65 -0.75 0.19
C ILE A 234 0.60 0.07 0.96
N PHE A 235 -0.20 -0.57 1.81
CA PHE A 235 -1.42 0.03 2.39
C PHE A 235 -1.36 0.22 3.91
N GLY A 236 -0.27 -0.18 4.55
CA GLY A 236 -0.07 -0.13 6.00
C GLY A 236 -0.67 -1.30 6.75
N ASN A 237 -0.41 -1.35 8.06
CA ASN A 237 -0.98 -2.33 8.98
C ASN A 237 -2.06 -1.66 9.85
N GLY A 238 -3.26 -2.24 9.88
CA GLY A 238 -4.41 -1.73 10.62
C GLY A 238 -4.50 -2.19 12.09
N GLY A 239 -3.51 -2.93 12.57
CA GLY A 239 -3.46 -3.45 13.94
C GLY A 239 -4.27 -4.73 14.14
N ASP A 240 -4.46 -5.09 15.41
CA ASP A 240 -5.29 -6.23 15.82
C ASP A 240 -6.78 -5.88 15.68
N PRO A 241 -7.56 -6.58 14.84
CA PRO A 241 -8.98 -6.30 14.63
C PRO A 241 -9.86 -6.60 15.85
N PHE A 242 -9.37 -7.34 16.86
CA PHE A 242 -10.12 -7.61 18.09
C PHE A 242 -10.09 -6.44 19.08
N LEU A 243 -9.18 -5.48 18.89
CA LEU A 243 -9.04 -4.32 19.76
C LEU A 243 -10.05 -3.22 19.37
N PRO A 244 -10.81 -2.64 20.31
CA PRO A 244 -11.75 -1.55 20.04
C PRO A 244 -11.11 -0.36 19.33
N GLU A 245 -9.85 -0.04 19.63
CA GLU A 245 -9.11 1.05 19.00
C GLU A 245 -8.99 0.90 17.48
N ASN A 246 -9.10 -0.35 16.97
CA ASN A 246 -8.99 -0.67 15.55
C ASN A 246 -10.36 -0.95 14.89
N ASP A 247 -11.46 -0.97 15.65
CA ASP A 247 -12.81 -1.11 15.08
C ASP A 247 -13.24 0.18 14.38
N ALA A 248 -13.37 0.12 13.05
CA ALA A 248 -13.76 1.25 12.23
C ALA A 248 -15.12 1.85 12.61
N ARG A 249 -16.01 1.04 13.20
CA ARG A 249 -17.37 1.47 13.58
C ARG A 249 -17.36 2.45 14.75
N LEU A 250 -16.30 2.45 15.56
CA LEU A 250 -16.16 3.37 16.70
C LEU A 250 -15.57 4.73 16.28
N ASP A 251 -14.97 4.82 15.09
CA ASP A 251 -14.45 6.06 14.50
C ASP A 251 -15.21 6.43 13.21
N THR A 252 -16.47 6.83 13.38
CA THR A 252 -17.36 7.20 12.26
C THR A 252 -16.86 8.40 11.47
N ASP A 253 -16.03 9.26 12.08
CA ASP A 253 -15.46 10.43 11.44
C ASP A 253 -14.47 10.04 10.34
N HIS A 254 -13.69 8.97 10.54
CA HIS A 254 -12.66 8.52 9.60
C HIS A 254 -12.98 7.18 8.92
N TRP A 255 -14.12 6.56 9.19
CA TRP A 255 -14.61 5.41 8.43
C TRP A 255 -15.53 5.85 7.26
N SER A 256 -15.39 5.19 6.12
CA SER A 256 -16.25 5.42 4.94
C SER A 256 -17.57 4.65 5.00
N GLY A 257 -17.71 3.70 5.94
CA GLY A 257 -18.89 2.85 6.10
C GLY A 257 -18.86 1.55 5.30
N GLN A 258 -17.74 1.23 4.63
CA GLN A 258 -17.60 -0.01 3.85
C GLN A 258 -16.55 -0.95 4.44
N THR A 259 -16.81 -2.24 4.25
CA THR A 259 -15.98 -3.35 4.71
C THR A 259 -15.64 -4.27 3.55
N GLY A 260 -14.36 -4.62 3.43
CA GLY A 260 -13.83 -5.51 2.41
C GLY A 260 -13.30 -6.81 2.99
N CYS A 261 -13.33 -7.88 2.19
CA CYS A 261 -12.72 -9.16 2.51
C CYS A 261 -12.00 -9.71 1.28
N VAL A 262 -10.79 -10.23 1.47
CA VAL A 262 -10.03 -10.94 0.43
C VAL A 262 -9.54 -12.27 0.99
N ILE A 263 -9.77 -13.36 0.26
CA ILE A 263 -9.29 -14.71 0.62
C ILE A 263 -8.45 -15.26 -0.54
N LEU A 264 -7.19 -15.59 -0.27
CA LEU A 264 -6.33 -16.29 -1.23
C LEU A 264 -6.58 -17.79 -1.21
N ALA A 265 -6.90 -18.36 -2.37
CA ALA A 265 -7.27 -19.76 -2.52
C ALA A 265 -6.86 -20.29 -3.91
N PRO A 266 -5.55 -20.41 -4.20
CA PRO A 266 -5.06 -20.79 -5.54
C PRO A 266 -5.48 -22.21 -5.97
N HIS A 267 -5.77 -23.09 -5.02
CA HIS A 267 -6.23 -24.46 -5.30
C HIS A 267 -7.61 -24.52 -5.97
N LEU A 268 -8.41 -23.45 -5.92
CA LEU A 268 -9.73 -23.40 -6.57
C LEU A 268 -9.67 -23.63 -8.09
N THR A 269 -8.52 -23.38 -8.71
CA THR A 269 -8.27 -23.66 -10.14
C THR A 269 -8.35 -25.15 -10.49
N THR A 270 -8.34 -26.04 -9.51
CA THR A 270 -8.42 -27.50 -9.71
C THR A 270 -9.85 -28.05 -9.72
N LEU A 271 -10.83 -27.25 -9.27
CA LEU A 271 -12.21 -27.68 -9.08
C LEU A 271 -12.94 -27.82 -10.42
N ARG A 272 -13.85 -28.79 -10.52
CA ARG A 272 -14.64 -29.03 -11.72
C ARG A 272 -15.88 -28.15 -11.74
N LYS A 273 -16.28 -27.69 -12.92
CA LYS A 273 -17.50 -26.90 -13.14
C LYS A 273 -18.74 -27.64 -12.60
N LYS A 274 -18.82 -28.95 -12.85
CA LYS A 274 -19.90 -29.83 -12.39
C LYS A 274 -20.01 -29.88 -10.86
N ASP A 275 -18.89 -30.07 -10.16
CA ASP A 275 -18.85 -30.17 -8.70
C ASP A 275 -19.22 -28.85 -8.01
N LEU A 276 -19.06 -27.73 -8.73
CA LEU A 276 -19.47 -26.39 -8.30
C LEU A 276 -20.93 -26.06 -8.63
N GLY A 277 -21.71 -27.04 -9.11
CA GLY A 277 -23.14 -26.87 -9.40
C GLY A 277 -23.46 -26.08 -10.67
N LEU A 278 -22.49 -25.89 -11.58
CA LEU A 278 -22.78 -25.28 -12.88
C LEU A 278 -23.65 -26.21 -13.73
N PRO A 279 -24.51 -25.68 -14.61
CA PRO A 279 -25.38 -26.49 -15.46
C PRO A 279 -24.61 -27.17 -16.58
N HIS A 280 -25.14 -28.31 -17.06
CA HIS A 280 -24.70 -28.86 -18.34
C HIS A 280 -25.07 -27.90 -19.49
N VAL A 281 -24.28 -27.86 -20.56
CA VAL A 281 -24.44 -26.91 -21.68
C VAL A 281 -25.84 -26.95 -22.33
N SER A 282 -26.53 -28.09 -22.28
CA SER A 282 -27.91 -28.24 -22.77
C SER A 282 -28.96 -27.52 -21.92
N GLN A 283 -28.63 -27.17 -20.68
CA GLN A 283 -29.49 -26.46 -19.73
C GLN A 283 -29.00 -25.03 -19.47
N ALA A 284 -27.87 -24.65 -20.06
CA ALA A 284 -27.26 -23.35 -19.86
C ALA A 284 -27.92 -22.28 -20.74
N THR A 285 -28.11 -21.10 -20.17
CA THR A 285 -28.48 -19.88 -20.91
C THR A 285 -27.36 -19.45 -21.85
N ASP A 286 -27.67 -18.61 -22.83
CA ASP A 286 -26.65 -18.08 -23.76
C ASP A 286 -25.57 -17.26 -23.03
N ARG A 287 -25.96 -16.55 -21.96
CA ARG A 287 -25.01 -15.84 -21.10
C ARG A 287 -24.06 -16.80 -20.38
N GLN A 288 -24.58 -17.88 -19.81
CA GLN A 288 -23.75 -18.90 -19.14
C GLN A 288 -22.78 -19.57 -20.12
N LYS A 289 -23.24 -19.90 -21.34
CA LYS A 289 -22.38 -20.44 -22.40
C LYS A 289 -21.26 -19.48 -22.78
N ARG A 290 -21.61 -18.21 -23.02
CA ARG A 290 -20.64 -17.14 -23.35
C ARG A 290 -19.60 -16.95 -22.25
N ASP A 291 -20.01 -16.99 -20.99
CA ASP A 291 -19.13 -16.75 -19.84
C ASP A 291 -18.35 -18.01 -19.43
N GLY A 292 -18.60 -19.16 -20.05
CA GLY A 292 -18.01 -20.46 -19.68
C GLY A 292 -18.55 -21.01 -18.35
N MET A 293 -19.73 -20.57 -17.93
CA MET A 293 -20.43 -20.96 -16.69
C MET A 293 -21.39 -22.14 -16.95
N CYS A 294 -20.89 -23.12 -17.69
CA CYS A 294 -21.52 -24.41 -17.95
C CYS A 294 -20.45 -25.43 -18.34
N TRP A 295 -20.80 -26.72 -18.33
CA TRP A 295 -19.91 -27.79 -18.76
C TRP A 295 -20.57 -28.69 -19.80
N ALA A 296 -19.77 -29.23 -20.72
CA ALA A 296 -20.18 -30.29 -21.65
C ALA A 296 -19.62 -31.65 -21.23
N ARG A 297 -18.43 -31.66 -20.61
CA ARG A 297 -17.80 -32.86 -20.05
C ARG A 297 -17.64 -32.74 -18.55
N ASP A 298 -17.80 -33.85 -17.86
CA ASP A 298 -17.75 -33.95 -16.39
C ASP A 298 -16.40 -33.50 -15.78
N ASP A 299 -15.32 -33.56 -16.55
CA ASP A 299 -13.94 -33.29 -16.11
C ASP A 299 -13.49 -31.83 -16.32
N GLU A 300 -14.35 -30.98 -16.88
CA GLU A 300 -14.01 -29.58 -17.14
C GLU A 300 -13.73 -28.80 -15.85
N ARG A 301 -12.55 -28.21 -15.76
CA ARG A 301 -12.15 -27.34 -14.64
C ARG A 301 -12.84 -25.98 -14.72
N TYR A 302 -13.15 -25.42 -13.57
CA TYR A 302 -13.65 -24.06 -13.47
C TYR A 302 -12.64 -23.08 -14.07
N ASN A 303 -13.14 -22.14 -14.89
CA ASN A 303 -12.32 -21.22 -15.66
C ASN A 303 -11.19 -21.90 -16.47
N ASP A 304 -11.43 -23.14 -16.91
CA ASP A 304 -10.50 -23.97 -17.68
C ASP A 304 -9.16 -24.20 -16.95
N GLY A 305 -9.17 -24.11 -15.61
CA GLY A 305 -7.98 -24.20 -14.76
C GLY A 305 -7.14 -22.91 -14.70
N GLY A 306 -7.60 -21.84 -15.34
CA GLY A 306 -6.96 -20.53 -15.33
C GLY A 306 -7.20 -19.75 -14.03
N ALA A 307 -6.33 -18.78 -13.76
CA ALA A 307 -6.48 -17.86 -12.65
C ALA A 307 -7.79 -17.07 -12.76
N PHE A 308 -8.47 -16.86 -11.64
CA PHE A 308 -9.65 -16.01 -11.56
C PHE A 308 -9.71 -15.30 -10.21
N LYS A 309 -10.51 -14.23 -10.19
CA LYS A 309 -11.07 -13.68 -8.97
C LYS A 309 -12.59 -13.65 -9.08
N ILE A 310 -13.28 -13.91 -7.98
CA ILE A 310 -14.74 -13.86 -7.93
C ILE A 310 -15.18 -12.97 -6.77
N THR A 311 -16.05 -12.00 -7.06
CA THR A 311 -16.53 -11.03 -6.07
C THR A 311 -18.02 -11.19 -5.78
N CYS A 312 -18.39 -11.09 -4.50
CA CYS A 312 -19.74 -11.01 -3.98
C CYS A 312 -19.90 -9.67 -3.24
N ARG A 313 -20.89 -8.88 -3.64
CA ARG A 313 -21.12 -7.51 -3.14
C ARG A 313 -22.52 -7.03 -3.44
N ASP A 314 -23.05 -6.16 -2.59
CA ASP A 314 -24.26 -5.41 -2.86
C ASP A 314 -24.25 -4.00 -2.22
N ASN A 315 -25.42 -3.36 -2.14
CA ASN A 315 -25.58 -2.01 -1.60
C ASN A 315 -25.42 -1.89 -0.08
N ARG A 316 -25.24 -3.00 0.67
CA ARG A 316 -25.00 -2.99 2.12
C ARG A 316 -23.58 -2.54 2.49
N GLY A 317 -22.71 -2.31 1.51
CA GLY A 317 -21.36 -1.79 1.73
C GLY A 317 -20.32 -2.84 2.09
N VAL A 318 -20.61 -4.13 1.87
CA VAL A 318 -19.66 -5.23 2.07
C VAL A 318 -19.28 -5.85 0.73
N VAL A 319 -17.99 -6.07 0.52
CA VAL A 319 -17.44 -6.74 -0.67
C VAL A 319 -16.50 -7.87 -0.26
N VAL A 320 -16.73 -9.07 -0.79
CA VAL A 320 -15.92 -10.26 -0.53
C VAL A 320 -15.36 -10.78 -1.84
N THR A 321 -14.04 -11.00 -1.89
CA THR A 321 -13.37 -11.52 -3.09
C THR A 321 -12.51 -12.73 -2.78
N LEU A 322 -12.68 -13.80 -3.57
CA LEU A 322 -11.78 -14.94 -3.59
C LEU A 322 -10.78 -14.77 -4.73
N ILE A 323 -9.49 -15.03 -4.50
CA ILE A 323 -8.45 -14.96 -5.52
C ILE A 323 -7.82 -16.35 -5.69
N ALA A 324 -7.98 -16.92 -6.88
CA ALA A 324 -7.46 -18.23 -7.24
C ALA A 324 -6.11 -18.12 -7.97
N ASP A 325 -5.15 -17.45 -7.33
CA ASP A 325 -3.78 -17.27 -7.82
C ASP A 325 -2.85 -16.76 -6.70
N THR A 326 -1.55 -16.84 -6.90
CA THR A 326 -0.54 -16.37 -5.93
C THR A 326 0.18 -15.10 -6.35
N TYR A 327 0.02 -14.64 -7.59
CA TYR A 327 0.70 -13.45 -8.09
C TYR A 327 0.27 -12.18 -7.34
N PHE A 328 1.24 -11.51 -6.73
CA PHE A 328 1.09 -10.31 -5.90
C PHE A 328 0.25 -9.20 -6.55
N GLY A 329 0.31 -9.06 -7.88
CA GLY A 329 -0.44 -8.05 -8.60
C GLY A 329 -1.96 -8.17 -8.46
N TYR A 330 -2.50 -9.38 -8.24
CA TYR A 330 -3.93 -9.56 -7.95
C TYR A 330 -4.30 -8.95 -6.60
N CYS A 331 -3.46 -9.13 -5.58
CA CYS A 331 -3.69 -8.59 -4.24
C CYS A 331 -3.76 -7.05 -4.27
N LYS A 332 -2.78 -6.40 -4.90
CA LYS A 332 -2.77 -4.93 -5.07
C LYS A 332 -3.99 -4.43 -5.84
N LYS A 333 -4.36 -5.10 -6.93
CA LYS A 333 -5.49 -4.68 -7.76
C LYS A 333 -6.85 -4.98 -7.12
N GLU A 334 -6.90 -5.92 -6.19
CA GLU A 334 -8.12 -6.18 -5.43
C GLU A 334 -8.36 -5.11 -4.38
N VAL A 335 -7.34 -4.68 -3.64
CA VAL A 335 -7.47 -3.52 -2.75
C VAL A 335 -7.96 -2.29 -3.54
N LYS A 336 -7.40 -2.03 -4.73
CA LYS A 336 -7.91 -1.00 -5.64
C LYS A 336 -9.40 -1.18 -5.99
N THR A 337 -9.81 -2.41 -6.31
CA THR A 337 -11.21 -2.72 -6.65
C THR A 337 -12.16 -2.42 -5.49
N GLN A 338 -11.75 -2.76 -4.26
CA GLN A 338 -12.56 -2.51 -3.07
C GLN A 338 -12.60 -1.03 -2.67
N ILE A 339 -11.51 -0.27 -2.84
CA ILE A 339 -11.52 1.19 -2.70
C ILE A 339 -12.47 1.81 -3.72
N SER A 340 -12.45 1.36 -4.97
CA SER A 340 -13.37 1.83 -6.02
C SER A 340 -14.84 1.55 -5.67
N PHE A 341 -15.14 0.35 -5.15
CA PHE A 341 -16.45 0.01 -4.62
C PHE A 341 -16.88 0.94 -3.46
N ALA A 342 -15.98 1.18 -2.50
CA ALA A 342 -16.25 2.07 -1.38
C ALA A 342 -16.50 3.53 -1.84
N ALA A 343 -15.67 4.04 -2.75
CA ALA A 343 -15.83 5.37 -3.32
C ALA A 343 -17.19 5.52 -4.04
N ASN A 344 -17.59 4.52 -4.83
CA ASN A 344 -18.88 4.52 -5.54
C ASN A 344 -20.08 4.54 -4.60
N LEU A 345 -20.05 3.79 -3.49
CA LEU A 345 -21.14 3.80 -2.51
C LEU A 345 -21.11 5.04 -1.60
N TYR A 346 -19.94 5.62 -1.35
CA TYR A 346 -19.80 6.84 -0.56
C TYR A 346 -20.30 8.09 -1.32
N GLY A 347 -20.04 8.17 -2.62
CA GLY A 347 -20.64 9.15 -3.53
C GLY A 347 -19.96 10.52 -3.63
N GLN A 348 -18.95 10.81 -2.82
CA GLN A 348 -18.19 12.09 -2.86
C GLN A 348 -16.69 11.92 -3.15
N ALA A 349 -16.30 10.74 -3.65
CA ALA A 349 -14.92 10.45 -4.00
C ALA A 349 -14.87 9.54 -5.23
N GLU A 350 -13.73 9.60 -5.93
CA GLU A 350 -13.43 8.77 -7.08
C GLU A 350 -12.13 8.01 -6.82
N GLU A 351 -12.14 6.71 -7.14
CA GLU A 351 -10.91 5.92 -7.17
C GLU A 351 -10.38 5.93 -8.60
N GLU A 352 -9.18 6.48 -8.80
CA GLU A 352 -8.65 6.70 -10.14
C GLU A 352 -7.41 5.86 -10.44
N HIS A 353 -7.29 5.38 -11.69
CA HIS A 353 -6.02 4.85 -12.19
C HIS A 353 -5.20 5.97 -12.84
N ALA A 354 -4.61 6.83 -12.02
CA ALA A 354 -3.90 8.03 -12.46
C ALA A 354 -2.42 8.07 -12.06
N GLY A 355 -1.66 8.96 -12.71
CA GLY A 355 -0.40 9.49 -12.21
C GLY A 355 -0.57 11.00 -11.95
N GLY A 356 0.40 11.62 -11.28
CA GLY A 356 0.36 13.06 -11.05
C GLY A 356 1.66 13.59 -10.48
N ALA A 357 1.83 14.91 -10.55
CA ALA A 357 2.96 15.64 -9.98
C ALA A 357 2.54 17.09 -9.70
N ILE A 358 3.23 17.74 -8.74
CA ILE A 358 3.24 19.20 -8.65
C ILE A 358 4.58 19.64 -9.22
N ALA A 359 4.55 20.31 -10.36
CA ALA A 359 5.74 20.74 -11.07
C ALA A 359 6.02 22.22 -10.78
N PHE A 360 7.18 22.51 -10.19
CA PHE A 360 7.65 23.86 -9.96
C PHE A 360 8.67 24.22 -11.06
N PRO A 361 8.43 25.26 -11.87
CA PRO A 361 9.41 25.76 -12.82
C PRO A 361 10.75 26.06 -12.14
N ALA A 362 11.82 25.53 -12.75
CA ALA A 362 13.19 25.72 -12.30
C ALA A 362 14.08 26.26 -13.44
N TYR A 363 15.08 27.05 -13.07
CA TYR A 363 15.92 27.82 -13.99
C TYR A 363 17.40 27.61 -13.66
N ASP A 364 18.23 27.52 -14.70
CA ASP A 364 19.68 27.71 -14.57
C ASP A 364 19.94 29.22 -14.48
N LEU A 365 20.44 29.67 -13.34
CA LEU A 365 20.68 31.08 -13.06
C LEU A 365 22.14 31.47 -13.35
N GLY A 366 22.96 30.53 -13.82
CA GLY A 366 24.39 30.76 -14.06
C GLY A 366 25.16 30.99 -12.76
N GLU A 367 25.99 32.03 -12.75
CA GLU A 367 26.92 32.34 -11.66
C GLU A 367 26.51 33.59 -10.87
N ASP A 368 25.68 34.48 -11.43
CA ASP A 368 25.24 35.73 -10.83
C ASP A 368 23.73 35.89 -10.96
N PHE A 369 23.04 36.17 -9.86
CA PHE A 369 21.59 36.26 -9.85
C PHE A 369 21.06 37.27 -8.83
N GLN A 370 20.08 38.07 -9.25
CA GLN A 370 19.25 38.88 -8.36
C GLN A 370 17.83 38.90 -8.91
N LEU A 371 16.85 38.54 -8.09
CA LEU A 371 15.47 38.32 -8.57
C LEU A 371 14.86 39.57 -9.22
N SER A 372 15.13 40.75 -8.66
CA SER A 372 14.61 42.04 -9.14
C SER A 372 15.01 42.40 -10.57
N GLN A 373 16.09 41.81 -11.10
CA GLN A 373 16.52 42.02 -12.49
C GLN A 373 15.63 41.30 -13.50
N PHE A 374 14.91 40.26 -13.07
CA PHE A 374 14.06 39.43 -13.91
C PHE A 374 12.57 39.64 -13.62
N PHE A 375 12.23 40.01 -12.38
CA PHE A 375 10.87 40.31 -11.95
C PHE A 375 10.82 41.75 -11.40
N PRO A 376 10.34 42.72 -12.20
CA PRO A 376 10.37 44.13 -11.82
C PRO A 376 9.42 44.49 -10.66
N VAL A 377 8.53 43.56 -10.27
CA VAL A 377 7.58 43.74 -9.16
C VAL A 377 7.85 42.65 -8.12
N VAL A 378 8.55 43.02 -7.04
CA VAL A 378 8.77 42.18 -5.85
C VAL A 378 7.95 42.77 -4.69
N ASN A 379 6.71 42.31 -4.54
CA ASN A 379 5.76 42.87 -3.55
C ASN A 379 5.83 42.23 -2.17
N HIS A 380 6.79 41.33 -1.94
CA HIS A 380 6.95 40.62 -0.67
C HIS A 380 8.25 41.06 -0.02
N THR A 381 8.18 41.38 1.27
CA THR A 381 9.33 41.86 2.04
C THR A 381 9.75 40.85 3.10
N PHE A 382 11.01 40.90 3.49
CA PHE A 382 11.52 40.09 4.59
C PHE A 382 10.78 40.37 5.91
N ALA A 383 10.38 41.61 6.15
CA ALA A 383 9.60 41.99 7.32
C ALA A 383 8.24 41.28 7.37
N GLU A 384 7.52 41.24 6.24
CA GLU A 384 6.26 40.48 6.13
C GLU A 384 6.46 38.99 6.35
N LEU A 385 7.54 38.42 5.79
CA LEU A 385 7.90 37.03 5.97
C LEU A 385 8.13 36.69 7.46
N VAL A 386 8.89 37.53 8.17
CA VAL A 386 9.13 37.35 9.61
C VAL A 386 7.83 37.43 10.41
N GLN A 387 6.96 38.38 10.08
CA GLN A 387 5.67 38.53 10.74
C GLN A 387 4.77 37.30 10.55
N ARG A 388 4.72 36.73 9.33
CA ARG A 388 3.86 35.58 9.02
C ARG A 388 4.36 34.28 9.63
N HIS A 389 5.68 34.06 9.65
CA HIS A 389 6.26 32.80 10.13
C HIS A 389 6.61 32.81 11.63
N GLY A 390 6.74 34.00 12.23
CA GLY A 390 6.87 34.19 13.67
C GLY A 390 7.93 33.30 14.32
N ALA A 391 7.53 32.53 15.34
CA ALA A 391 8.43 31.72 16.14
C ALA A 391 9.13 30.56 15.40
N ARG A 392 8.74 30.27 14.14
CA ARG A 392 9.42 29.29 13.28
C ARG A 392 10.78 29.78 12.80
N LEU A 393 10.97 31.09 12.74
CA LEU A 393 12.20 31.69 12.24
C LEU A 393 13.13 32.06 13.39
N ASP A 394 14.42 31.78 13.21
CA ASP A 394 15.48 32.36 14.01
C ASP A 394 16.11 33.53 13.25
N VAL A 395 15.61 34.73 13.54
CA VAL A 395 16.03 35.96 12.87
C VAL A 395 17.42 36.36 13.35
N GLN A 396 18.33 36.51 12.40
CA GLN A 396 19.72 36.84 12.66
C GLN A 396 19.96 38.36 12.65
N PRO A 397 20.97 38.85 13.40
CA PRO A 397 21.27 40.29 13.49
C PRO A 397 21.57 40.95 12.13
N ASP A 398 22.07 40.19 11.16
CA ASP A 398 22.44 40.69 9.83
C ASP A 398 21.27 40.80 8.85
N GLY A 399 20.03 40.53 9.29
CA GLY A 399 18.84 40.72 8.47
C GLY A 399 18.50 39.53 7.55
N HIS A 400 18.83 38.31 7.97
CA HIS A 400 18.35 37.06 7.38
C HIS A 400 17.75 36.18 8.48
N ALA A 401 17.14 35.05 8.14
CA ALA A 401 16.63 34.11 9.14
C ALA A 401 16.91 32.65 8.78
N VAL A 402 17.02 31.80 9.80
CA VAL A 402 17.15 30.35 9.65
C VAL A 402 15.85 29.69 10.08
N ASP A 403 15.37 28.68 9.34
CA ASP A 403 14.22 27.89 9.78
C ASP A 403 14.62 27.02 10.98
N ARG A 404 13.87 27.10 12.09
CA ARG A 404 14.18 26.33 13.31
C ARG A 404 13.88 24.84 13.20
N THR A 405 12.98 24.46 12.30
CA THR A 405 12.66 23.06 12.02
C THR A 405 13.62 22.48 10.99
N TYR A 406 14.04 23.29 10.01
CA TYR A 406 14.91 22.87 8.91
C TYR A 406 16.13 23.81 8.78
N PRO A 407 17.21 23.58 9.54
CA PRO A 407 18.37 24.49 9.60
C PRO A 407 19.15 24.67 8.27
N ASP A 408 18.81 23.90 7.26
CA ASP A 408 19.28 24.00 5.88
C ASP A 408 18.48 25.00 5.02
N ILE A 409 17.34 25.50 5.51
CA ILE A 409 16.54 26.54 4.88
C ILE A 409 16.91 27.91 5.49
N ILE A 410 17.33 28.83 4.62
CA ILE A 410 17.74 30.18 5.01
C ILE A 410 16.90 31.20 4.24
N TYR A 411 16.20 32.05 4.97
CA TYR A 411 15.42 33.14 4.40
C TYR A 411 16.29 34.39 4.25
N VAL A 412 16.33 34.94 3.04
CA VAL A 412 17.14 36.13 2.72
C VAL A 412 16.24 37.28 2.23
N PRO A 413 16.68 38.54 2.32
CA PRO A 413 15.88 39.69 1.90
C PRO A 413 15.56 39.74 0.41
N GLU A 414 14.52 40.51 0.07
CA GLU A 414 14.01 40.72 -1.28
C GLU A 414 15.04 41.29 -2.28
N ASP A 415 16.04 42.02 -1.80
CA ASP A 415 17.12 42.61 -2.60
C ASP A 415 18.38 41.73 -2.68
N ALA A 416 18.35 40.51 -2.14
CA ALA A 416 19.50 39.63 -2.09
C ALA A 416 20.05 39.29 -3.50
N ALA A 417 21.35 39.51 -3.67
CA ALA A 417 22.13 39.17 -4.85
C ALA A 417 23.03 37.97 -4.55
N PHE A 418 23.05 36.99 -5.44
CA PHE A 418 23.76 35.74 -5.31
C PHE A 418 24.92 35.73 -6.31
N ASN A 419 26.12 35.47 -5.81
CA ASN A 419 27.34 35.39 -6.61
C ASN A 419 28.07 34.08 -6.29
N LEU A 420 28.17 33.22 -7.30
CA LEU A 420 28.75 31.88 -7.18
C LEU A 420 30.28 31.94 -7.08
N GLN A 421 30.91 32.80 -7.87
CA GLN A 421 32.38 32.90 -7.95
C GLN A 421 33.00 33.30 -6.60
N GLY A 422 32.41 34.30 -5.94
CA GLY A 422 32.77 34.79 -4.62
C GLY A 422 32.10 34.02 -3.47
N GLN A 423 31.23 33.05 -3.78
CA GLN A 423 30.46 32.28 -2.80
C GLN A 423 29.74 33.18 -1.78
N ALA A 424 29.07 34.21 -2.28
CA ALA A 424 28.49 35.26 -1.46
C ALA A 424 27.04 35.54 -1.84
N ILE A 425 26.23 35.83 -0.82
CA ILE A 425 24.90 36.40 -0.95
C ILE A 425 24.95 37.76 -0.27
N THR A 426 24.58 38.83 -0.97
CA THR A 426 24.70 40.20 -0.47
C THR A 426 23.36 40.92 -0.53
N TRP A 427 23.09 41.78 0.46
CA TRP A 427 21.89 42.62 0.53
C TRP A 427 22.15 43.87 1.37
N THR A 428 21.20 44.81 1.40
CA THR A 428 21.30 46.00 2.24
C THR A 428 20.51 45.82 3.53
N HIS A 429 21.15 46.01 4.69
CA HIS A 429 20.48 46.01 5.99
C HIS A 429 20.89 47.25 6.79
N GLN A 430 19.91 48.06 7.20
CA GLN A 430 20.13 49.30 7.96
C GLN A 430 21.12 50.26 7.26
N GLY A 431 21.04 50.36 5.93
CA GLY A 431 21.89 51.24 5.12
C GLY A 431 23.32 50.74 4.90
N ALA A 432 23.68 49.55 5.38
CA ALA A 432 24.98 48.93 5.16
C ALA A 432 24.86 47.62 4.37
N PRO A 433 25.82 47.29 3.48
CA PRO A 433 25.86 45.99 2.82
C PRO A 433 26.15 44.89 3.84
N ARG A 434 25.43 43.78 3.73
CA ARG A 434 25.65 42.55 4.49
C ARG A 434 25.99 41.42 3.52
N THR A 435 26.71 40.44 4.04
CA THR A 435 27.17 39.29 3.27
C THR A 435 26.93 38.02 4.06
N LEU A 436 26.35 37.02 3.40
CA LEU A 436 26.26 35.65 3.86
C LEU A 436 27.01 34.74 2.90
N ARG A 437 27.66 33.70 3.42
CA ARG A 437 28.33 32.72 2.57
C ARG A 437 27.31 31.85 1.83
N LEU A 438 27.45 31.76 0.52
CA LEU A 438 26.72 30.82 -0.33
C LEU A 438 27.33 29.42 -0.17
N LEU A 439 26.52 28.44 0.22
CA LEU A 439 26.93 27.08 0.52
C LEU A 439 26.06 26.06 -0.23
N PRO A 440 26.64 24.91 -0.62
CA PRO A 440 25.85 23.79 -1.09
C PRO A 440 25.03 23.16 0.05
N ALA A 441 24.00 22.39 -0.30
CA ALA A 441 23.07 21.77 0.65
C ALA A 441 22.37 22.78 1.58
N LYS A 442 22.25 24.03 1.11
CA LYS A 442 21.41 25.08 1.69
C LYS A 442 20.42 25.55 0.63
N THR A 443 19.18 25.78 1.07
CA THR A 443 18.14 26.34 0.22
C THR A 443 17.86 27.76 0.69
N TYR A 444 18.16 28.74 -0.17
CA TYR A 444 17.94 30.14 0.12
C TYR A 444 16.58 30.57 -0.40
N VAL A 445 15.72 31.09 0.46
CA VAL A 445 14.33 31.42 0.15
C VAL A 445 14.13 32.93 0.23
N LEU A 446 13.74 33.52 -0.88
CA LEU A 446 13.36 34.94 -0.96
C LEU A 446 11.94 35.14 -0.40
N PRO A 447 11.52 36.37 -0.05
CA PRO A 447 10.21 36.61 0.55
C PRO A 447 9.02 36.21 -0.33
N SER A 448 9.21 36.16 -1.64
CA SER A 448 8.23 35.65 -2.61
C SER A 448 8.06 34.12 -2.59
N GLY A 449 8.89 33.41 -1.82
CA GLY A 449 8.99 31.94 -1.82
C GLY A 449 9.89 31.39 -2.92
N TYR A 450 10.48 32.24 -3.78
CA TYR A 450 11.45 31.82 -4.78
C TYR A 450 12.69 31.25 -4.10
N LYS A 451 13.15 30.08 -4.55
CA LYS A 451 14.27 29.35 -3.96
C LYS A 451 15.49 29.46 -4.85
N VAL A 452 16.66 29.65 -4.25
CA VAL A 452 17.96 29.65 -4.92
C VAL A 452 18.85 28.63 -4.24
N GLU A 453 19.50 27.78 -5.02
CA GLU A 453 20.36 26.70 -4.54
C GLU A 453 21.67 26.65 -5.32
N MET A 454 22.77 26.39 -4.62
CA MET A 454 24.05 26.06 -5.24
C MET A 454 24.10 24.56 -5.50
N VAL A 455 24.06 24.17 -6.77
CA VAL A 455 24.00 22.76 -7.19
C VAL A 455 25.14 22.38 -8.13
N LYS A 456 25.60 21.13 -8.01
CA LYS A 456 26.53 20.51 -8.96
C LYS A 456 25.78 19.44 -9.73
N PRO A 457 25.43 19.67 -11.01
CA PRO A 457 24.78 18.66 -11.84
C PRO A 457 25.63 17.39 -11.95
N PRO A 458 25.04 16.17 -11.97
CA PRO A 458 25.79 14.93 -12.14
C PRO A 458 26.52 14.84 -13.49
N THR A 459 25.95 15.48 -14.51
CA THR A 459 26.40 15.41 -15.92
C THR A 459 27.47 16.45 -16.26
N VAL A 460 27.71 17.45 -15.41
CA VAL A 460 28.65 18.55 -15.67
C VAL A 460 29.52 18.79 -14.46
N LEU A 461 30.82 19.02 -14.66
CA LEU A 461 31.77 19.24 -13.54
C LEU A 461 31.67 20.63 -12.89
N ARG A 462 30.82 21.53 -13.38
CA ARG A 462 30.69 22.92 -12.93
C ARG A 462 29.51 23.09 -11.98
N TRP A 463 29.71 23.94 -10.96
CA TRP A 463 28.64 24.40 -10.09
C TRP A 463 27.81 25.47 -10.82
N ARG A 464 26.54 25.57 -10.45
CA ARG A 464 25.65 26.64 -10.91
C ARG A 464 24.65 27.01 -9.82
N LEU A 465 24.02 28.16 -9.98
CA LEU A 465 22.83 28.53 -9.23
C LEU A 465 21.60 27.95 -9.93
N THR A 466 20.70 27.32 -9.16
CA THR A 466 19.39 26.89 -9.64
C THR A 466 18.30 27.64 -8.90
N GLY A 467 17.39 28.24 -9.66
CA GLY A 467 16.23 28.95 -9.15
C GLY A 467 14.99 28.09 -9.27
N THR A 468 14.13 28.07 -8.24
CA THR A 468 12.83 27.38 -8.29
C THR A 468 11.73 28.32 -7.83
N THR A 469 10.67 28.41 -8.63
CA THR A 469 9.52 29.28 -8.34
C THR A 469 8.70 28.76 -7.15
N ALA A 470 7.96 29.68 -6.51
CA ALA A 470 7.12 29.35 -5.35
C ALA A 470 5.80 28.67 -5.75
N GLU A 471 5.26 29.03 -6.91
CA GLU A 471 3.99 28.52 -7.42
C GLU A 471 4.25 27.38 -8.40
N GLY A 472 3.65 26.22 -8.12
CA GLY A 472 3.73 25.04 -8.96
C GLY A 472 2.43 24.75 -9.68
N THR A 473 2.52 24.01 -10.78
CA THR A 473 1.36 23.50 -11.52
C THR A 473 1.01 22.10 -11.01
N PHE A 474 -0.23 21.91 -10.56
CA PHE A 474 -0.77 20.59 -10.25
C PHE A 474 -1.15 19.86 -11.55
N CYS A 475 -0.45 18.78 -11.86
CA CYS A 475 -0.65 18.00 -13.07
C CYS A 475 -1.27 16.64 -12.71
N HIS A 476 -2.43 16.33 -13.30
CA HIS A 476 -3.15 15.07 -13.14
C HIS A 476 -3.24 14.33 -14.47
N LYS A 477 -2.92 13.02 -14.48
CA LYS A 477 -2.95 12.19 -15.68
C LYS A 477 -3.77 10.90 -15.44
N PRO A 478 -5.09 10.98 -15.57
CA PRO A 478 -5.99 9.85 -15.38
C PRO A 478 -6.13 8.99 -16.64
N CYS A 479 -6.86 7.88 -16.51
CA CYS A 479 -7.39 7.07 -17.62
C CYS A 479 -6.40 6.73 -18.74
N THR A 480 -5.12 6.54 -18.39
CA THR A 480 -4.06 6.30 -19.37
C THR A 480 -3.85 4.81 -19.57
N VAL A 481 -4.02 4.34 -20.81
CA VAL A 481 -3.79 2.94 -21.20
C VAL A 481 -2.33 2.52 -20.98
N SER A 482 -2.09 1.21 -20.86
CA SER A 482 -0.73 0.69 -20.77
C SER A 482 0.10 1.14 -21.98
N GLY A 483 1.33 1.62 -21.74
CA GLY A 483 2.17 2.25 -22.77
C GLY A 483 1.92 3.75 -22.97
N GLY A 484 0.80 4.32 -22.50
CA GLY A 484 0.51 5.75 -22.62
C GLY A 484 1.30 6.68 -21.67
N GLY A 485 2.27 6.12 -20.94
CA GLY A 485 3.18 6.88 -20.07
C GLY A 485 2.49 7.54 -18.87
N LYS A 486 1.59 6.83 -18.17
CA LYS A 486 0.92 7.33 -16.95
C LYS A 486 1.92 7.81 -15.89
N SER A 487 2.97 7.02 -15.64
CA SER A 487 3.99 7.31 -14.64
C SER A 487 5.06 8.31 -15.11
N GLU A 488 5.17 8.55 -16.42
CA GLU A 488 6.18 9.47 -16.96
C GLU A 488 5.94 10.92 -16.52
N ILE A 489 4.72 11.28 -16.13
CA ILE A 489 4.37 12.62 -15.61
C ILE A 489 5.17 13.01 -14.36
N SER A 490 5.63 12.03 -13.58
CA SER A 490 6.38 12.24 -12.34
C SER A 490 7.82 11.71 -12.43
N LYS A 491 8.26 11.28 -13.62
CA LYS A 491 9.62 10.78 -13.81
C LYS A 491 10.59 11.96 -13.98
N SER A 492 11.82 11.79 -13.52
CA SER A 492 12.87 12.80 -13.69
C SER A 492 13.16 13.03 -15.18
N ILE A 493 13.08 14.29 -15.61
CA ILE A 493 13.53 14.70 -16.96
C ILE A 493 15.06 14.70 -17.07
N ALA A 494 15.78 14.79 -15.94
CA ALA A 494 17.24 14.84 -15.94
C ALA A 494 17.88 13.59 -16.57
N ASP A 495 17.23 12.42 -16.41
CA ASP A 495 17.68 11.15 -17.00
C ASP A 495 17.57 11.13 -18.54
N ALA A 496 16.79 12.04 -19.12
CA ALA A 496 16.59 12.18 -20.56
C ALA A 496 17.46 13.29 -21.19
N MET A 497 18.19 14.06 -20.40
CA MET A 497 19.04 15.15 -20.91
C MET A 497 20.31 14.60 -21.56
N ILE A 498 20.63 15.09 -22.76
CA ILE A 498 21.83 14.71 -23.51
C ILE A 498 22.73 15.95 -23.64
N GLY A 499 24.01 15.82 -23.29
CA GLY A 499 25.01 16.86 -23.53
C GLY A 499 25.39 16.91 -25.01
N GLY A 500 25.32 18.08 -25.63
CA GLY A 500 25.68 18.31 -27.03
C GLY A 500 26.70 19.45 -27.19
N PRO A 501 27.39 19.51 -28.34
CA PRO A 501 28.31 20.61 -28.62
C PRO A 501 27.57 21.91 -28.93
N VAL A 502 28.27 23.03 -28.78
CA VAL A 502 27.86 24.30 -29.39
C VAL A 502 28.34 24.27 -30.84
N PHE A 503 27.41 24.34 -31.79
CA PHE A 503 27.74 24.33 -33.22
C PHE A 503 28.19 25.72 -33.66
N VAL A 504 29.37 25.79 -34.26
CA VAL A 504 29.93 26.99 -34.88
C VAL A 504 30.25 26.63 -36.33
N GLU A 505 29.57 27.27 -37.28
CA GLU A 505 29.74 26.99 -38.72
C GLU A 505 31.06 27.56 -39.25
N ASP A 506 31.34 28.82 -38.94
CA ASP A 506 32.64 29.47 -39.14
C ASP A 506 32.90 30.40 -37.94
N ILE A 507 34.03 30.22 -37.28
CA ILE A 507 34.42 31.03 -36.12
C ILE A 507 35.03 32.39 -36.53
N HIS A 508 35.31 32.55 -37.83
CA HIS A 508 35.91 33.74 -38.42
C HIS A 508 34.96 34.55 -39.30
N ALA A 509 33.78 34.01 -39.61
CA ALA A 509 32.67 34.77 -40.19
C ALA A 509 32.11 35.75 -39.15
#